data_AF-A0A3A2ZBY1-F1
#
_entry.id   AF-A0A3A2ZBY1-F1
#
_cell.length_a   1.000
_cell.length_b   1.000
_cell.length_c   1.000
_cell.angle_alpha   90.00
_cell.angle_beta   90.00
_cell.angle_gamma   90.00
#
_symmetry.space_group_name_H-M   'P 1'
#
loop_
_entity.id
_entity.type
_entity.pdbx_description
1 polymer ?
#
loop_
_entity_poly.entity_id
_entity_poly.type
_entity_poly.pdbx_seq_one_letter_code
_entity_poly.pdbx_strand_id
1 'polypeptide(L)'
;MQLSKYLVLAASLATATLAYDSNCEGSFLPVSKEECAEAINNIDTTKNYSEDTEFSSGHCYLKYATNGGSDSEVSGQEIRDVAQNIIDNCHDSHGSYGIDNCDECHVTVNYRS
;
A
#
# COMPACT_ATOMS: atom_id res chain seq x y z
N MET A 1 -32.11 -45.30 -23.28
CA MET A 1 -31.97 -44.63 -21.97
C MET A 1 -31.00 -43.48 -22.14
N GLN A 2 -31.50 -42.24 -22.22
CA GLN A 2 -30.69 -41.03 -22.35
C GLN A 2 -30.29 -40.55 -20.94
N LEU A 3 -28.99 -40.44 -20.68
CA LEU A 3 -28.44 -39.76 -19.50
C LEU A 3 -28.03 -38.35 -19.89
N SER A 4 -28.92 -37.40 -19.64
CA SER A 4 -28.65 -35.97 -19.78
C SER A 4 -27.61 -35.55 -18.74
N LYS A 5 -26.40 -35.25 -19.20
CA LYS A 5 -25.34 -34.65 -18.38
C LYS A 5 -25.64 -33.15 -18.25
N TYR A 6 -26.05 -32.74 -17.06
CA TYR A 6 -26.19 -31.33 -16.70
C TYR A 6 -24.79 -30.70 -16.67
N LEU A 7 -24.57 -29.73 -17.56
CA LEU A 7 -23.38 -28.89 -17.55
C LEU A 7 -23.70 -27.69 -16.64
N VAL A 8 -23.19 -27.72 -15.41
CA VAL A 8 -23.28 -26.58 -14.49
C VAL A 8 -22.21 -25.58 -14.91
N LEU A 9 -22.63 -24.47 -15.50
CA LEU A 9 -21.75 -23.34 -15.79
C LEU A 9 -21.51 -22.61 -14.46
N ALA A 10 -20.35 -22.81 -13.85
CA ALA A 10 -19.93 -22.01 -12.71
C ALA A 10 -19.55 -20.61 -13.22
N ALA A 11 -20.44 -19.63 -13.03
CA ALA A 11 -20.12 -18.23 -13.27
C ALA A 11 -19.31 -17.71 -12.06
N SER A 12 -18.01 -17.55 -12.24
CA SER A 12 -17.17 -16.82 -11.30
C SER A 12 -17.56 -15.33 -11.37
N LEU A 13 -18.16 -14.81 -10.30
CA LEU A 13 -18.30 -13.37 -10.09
C LEU A 13 -16.90 -12.77 -9.95
N ALA A 14 -16.37 -12.22 -11.03
CA ALA A 14 -15.21 -11.33 -10.95
C ALA A 14 -15.70 -10.05 -10.27
N THR A 15 -15.41 -9.90 -8.98
CA THR A 15 -15.50 -8.60 -8.32
C THR A 15 -14.41 -7.74 -8.94
N ALA A 16 -14.80 -6.75 -9.73
CA ALA A 16 -13.89 -5.69 -10.12
C ALA A 16 -13.57 -4.90 -8.85
N THR A 17 -12.44 -5.23 -8.22
CA THR A 17 -11.84 -4.42 -7.17
C THR A 17 -11.38 -3.12 -7.83
N LEU A 18 -11.77 -1.99 -7.25
CA LEU A 18 -11.33 -0.68 -7.72
C LEU A 18 -9.98 -0.40 -7.07
N ALA A 19 -9.00 0.03 -7.87
CA ALA A 19 -7.71 0.47 -7.38
C ALA A 19 -7.83 1.52 -6.27
N TYR A 20 -6.92 1.49 -5.31
CA TYR A 20 -6.89 2.40 -4.16
C TYR A 20 -6.86 3.88 -4.59
N ASP A 21 -7.71 4.69 -3.97
CA ASP A 21 -7.83 6.12 -4.26
C ASP A 21 -6.67 6.91 -3.63
N SER A 22 -5.62 7.10 -4.42
CA SER A 22 -4.37 7.73 -3.98
C SER A 22 -4.56 9.22 -3.69
N ASN A 23 -4.11 9.66 -2.51
CA ASN A 23 -4.32 11.03 -2.05
C ASN A 23 -3.14 11.55 -1.20
N CYS A 24 -3.12 12.86 -0.98
CA CYS A 24 -2.14 13.56 -0.14
C CYS A 24 -2.75 13.98 1.21
N GLU A 25 -3.73 13.23 1.71
CA GLU A 25 -4.34 13.48 3.01
C GLU A 25 -3.51 12.85 4.14
N GLY A 26 -3.57 13.46 5.31
CA GLY A 26 -2.90 12.98 6.50
C GLY A 26 -2.93 14.00 7.62
N SER A 27 -1.93 13.98 8.49
CA SER A 27 -1.85 14.84 9.66
C SER A 27 -1.82 16.33 9.28
N PHE A 28 -2.33 17.17 10.18
CA PHE A 28 -2.23 18.63 10.03
C PHE A 28 -0.78 19.15 10.07
N LEU A 29 0.11 18.39 10.71
CA LEU A 29 1.54 18.69 10.76
C LEU A 29 2.24 18.06 9.56
N PRO A 30 3.05 18.83 8.81
CA PRO A 30 3.84 18.27 7.73
C PRO A 30 4.93 17.33 8.27
N VAL A 31 5.40 16.43 7.44
CA VAL A 31 6.53 15.56 7.77
C VAL A 31 7.85 16.13 7.24
N SER A 32 8.94 15.89 7.95
CA SER A 32 10.28 16.23 7.46
C SER A 32 10.69 15.27 6.35
N LYS A 33 11.06 15.81 5.18
CA LYS A 33 11.59 15.00 4.07
C LYS A 33 12.84 14.22 4.45
N GLU A 34 13.68 14.77 5.32
CA GLU A 34 14.90 14.13 5.78
C GLU A 34 14.58 12.91 6.67
N GLU A 35 13.70 13.08 7.66
CA GLU A 35 13.26 11.98 8.52
C GLU A 35 12.55 10.89 7.71
N CYS A 36 11.73 11.27 6.73
CA CYS A 36 11.09 10.30 5.85
C CYS A 36 12.08 9.57 4.94
N ALA A 37 13.10 10.25 4.42
CA ALA A 37 14.15 9.61 3.64
C ALA A 37 14.93 8.59 4.48
N GLU A 38 15.23 8.89 5.75
CA GLU A 38 15.83 7.92 6.67
C GLU A 38 14.92 6.72 6.92
N ALA A 39 13.64 6.96 7.17
CA ALA A 39 12.67 5.90 7.39
C ALA A 39 12.50 5.00 6.15
N ILE A 40 12.52 5.57 4.95
CA ILE A 40 12.55 4.82 3.68
C ILE A 40 13.83 3.99 3.54
N ASN A 41 14.99 4.54 3.92
CA ASN A 41 16.27 3.83 3.84
C ASN A 41 16.35 2.64 4.80
N ASN A 42 15.49 2.56 5.82
CA ASN A 42 15.37 1.41 6.72
C ASN A 42 14.58 0.24 6.11
N ILE A 43 13.95 0.43 4.95
CA ILE A 43 13.21 -0.63 4.25
C ILE A 43 14.23 -1.59 3.61
N ASP A 44 14.17 -2.87 3.97
CA ASP A 44 14.96 -3.91 3.32
C ASP A 44 14.31 -4.26 1.97
N THR A 45 14.85 -3.67 0.91
CA THR A 45 14.36 -3.85 -0.47
C THR A 45 14.48 -5.27 -1.01
N THR A 46 15.16 -6.18 -0.29
CA THR A 46 15.32 -7.58 -0.68
C THR A 46 14.25 -8.51 -0.07
N LYS A 47 13.40 -8.00 0.81
CA LYS A 47 12.35 -8.75 1.50
C LYS A 47 10.97 -8.40 0.96
N ASN A 48 10.01 -9.28 1.25
CA ASN A 48 8.59 -8.95 1.17
C ASN A 48 8.06 -8.62 2.57
N TYR A 49 6.99 -7.84 2.60
CA TYR A 49 6.35 -7.37 3.81
C TYR A 49 4.85 -7.64 3.76
N SER A 50 4.32 -8.10 4.89
CA SER A 50 2.89 -8.33 5.09
C SER A 50 2.19 -7.05 5.52
N GLU A 51 0.86 -7.08 5.51
CA GLU A 51 0.00 -6.02 6.06
C GLU A 51 0.48 -5.57 7.45
N ASP A 52 0.29 -4.28 7.72
CA ASP A 52 0.63 -3.59 8.97
C ASP A 52 2.13 -3.48 9.27
N THR A 53 2.99 -3.76 8.29
CA THR A 53 4.43 -3.44 8.42
C THR A 53 4.63 -1.93 8.53
N GLU A 54 5.44 -1.53 9.50
CA GLU A 54 5.74 -0.13 9.81
C GLU A 54 7.23 0.18 9.70
N PHE A 55 7.54 1.40 9.24
CA PHE A 55 8.87 1.99 9.29
C PHE A 55 8.77 3.41 9.84
N SER A 56 9.78 3.88 10.57
CA SER A 56 9.76 5.25 11.09
C SER A 56 11.16 5.77 11.38
N SER A 57 11.33 7.10 11.27
CA SER A 57 12.45 7.86 11.80
C SER A 57 11.91 9.21 12.26
N GLY A 58 12.36 9.69 13.43
CA GLY A 58 11.84 10.93 14.02
C GLY A 58 10.31 10.95 14.07
N HIS A 59 9.72 11.98 13.49
CA HIS A 59 8.27 12.13 13.36
C HIS A 59 7.67 11.56 12.08
N CYS A 60 8.49 11.06 11.16
CA CYS A 60 8.00 10.41 9.96
C CYS A 60 7.68 8.93 10.21
N TYR A 61 6.47 8.54 9.83
CA TYR A 61 5.96 7.19 9.92
C TYR A 61 5.49 6.72 8.54
N LEU A 62 5.80 5.45 8.23
CA LEU A 62 5.39 4.77 7.02
C LEU A 62 4.69 3.47 7.39
N LYS A 63 3.60 3.16 6.67
CA LYS A 63 2.85 1.92 6.83
C LYS A 63 2.52 1.30 5.49
N TYR A 64 2.64 -0.01 5.40
CA TYR A 64 1.99 -0.79 4.36
C TYR A 64 0.69 -1.41 4.90
N ALA A 65 -0.43 -1.27 4.18
CA ALA A 65 -1.73 -1.83 4.58
C ALA A 65 -2.54 -2.32 3.39
N THR A 66 -3.43 -3.28 3.62
CA THR A 66 -4.29 -3.90 2.58
C THR A 66 -5.77 -3.65 2.80
N ASN A 67 -6.16 -2.84 3.81
CA ASN A 67 -7.55 -2.61 4.21
C ASN A 67 -8.34 -3.91 4.48
N GLY A 68 -7.67 -4.95 5.00
CA GLY A 68 -8.28 -6.26 5.23
C GLY A 68 -8.39 -7.15 3.99
N GLY A 69 -7.67 -6.79 2.92
CA GLY A 69 -7.47 -7.65 1.75
C GLY A 69 -6.74 -8.94 2.09
N SER A 70 -6.85 -9.94 1.21
CA SER A 70 -6.16 -11.21 1.42
C SER A 70 -4.64 -11.03 1.28
N ASP A 71 -3.92 -11.37 2.34
CA ASP A 71 -2.48 -11.58 2.49
C ASP A 71 -1.65 -11.30 1.23
N SER A 72 -1.48 -10.02 0.93
CA SER A 72 -0.70 -9.53 -0.21
C SER A 72 0.67 -9.15 0.32
N GLU A 73 1.59 -10.10 0.36
CA GLU A 73 2.99 -9.74 0.56
C GLU A 73 3.46 -8.87 -0.62
N VAL A 74 3.99 -7.69 -0.34
CA VAL A 74 4.57 -6.80 -1.35
C VAL A 74 6.06 -6.62 -1.11
N SER A 75 6.82 -6.36 -2.17
CA SER A 75 8.27 -6.20 -2.04
C SER A 75 8.61 -4.90 -1.28
N GLY A 76 9.69 -4.93 -0.50
CA GLY A 76 10.22 -3.73 0.16
C GLY A 76 10.62 -2.65 -0.84
N GLN A 77 11.05 -3.04 -2.04
CA GLN A 77 11.35 -2.10 -3.12
C GLN A 77 10.10 -1.31 -3.55
N GLU A 78 8.96 -2.00 -3.68
CA GLU A 78 7.69 -1.38 -4.07
C GLU A 78 7.14 -0.46 -2.98
N ILE A 79 7.23 -0.86 -1.71
CA ILE A 79 6.88 0.03 -0.59
C ILE A 79 7.75 1.30 -0.61
N ARG A 80 9.06 1.14 -0.83
CA ARG A 80 10.02 2.25 -0.92
C ARG A 80 9.68 3.20 -2.06
N ASP A 81 9.37 2.68 -3.24
CA ASP A 81 9.08 3.49 -4.42
C ASP A 81 7.78 4.29 -4.24
N VAL A 82 6.73 3.68 -3.69
CA VAL A 82 5.47 4.37 -3.41
C VAL A 82 5.64 5.42 -2.30
N ALA A 83 6.36 5.09 -1.22
CA ALA A 83 6.67 6.06 -0.17
C ALA A 83 7.45 7.27 -0.69
N GLN A 84 8.45 7.04 -1.54
CA GLN A 84 9.23 8.10 -2.15
C GLN A 84 8.34 8.98 -3.06
N ASN A 85 7.44 8.35 -3.81
CA ASN A 85 6.47 9.05 -4.67
C ASN A 85 5.57 10.02 -3.87
N ILE A 86 5.11 9.61 -2.67
CA ILE A 86 4.33 10.47 -1.77
C ILE A 86 5.14 11.70 -1.33
N ILE A 87 6.38 11.50 -0.88
CA ILE A 87 7.25 12.59 -0.39
C ILE A 87 7.56 13.60 -1.50
N ASP A 88 7.69 13.13 -2.74
CA ASP A 88 8.05 13.96 -3.87
C ASP A 88 6.86 14.75 -4.44
N ASN A 89 5.65 14.19 -4.38
CA ASN A 89 4.47 14.77 -5.06
C ASN A 89 3.43 15.40 -4.11
N CYS A 90 3.40 15.05 -2.83
CA CYS A 90 2.48 15.67 -1.88
C CYS A 90 3.08 16.95 -1.25
N HIS A 91 2.27 18.00 -1.16
CA HIS A 91 2.71 19.33 -0.68
C HIS A 91 3.39 19.26 0.71
N ASP A 92 2.75 18.56 1.64
CA ASP A 92 3.21 18.40 3.02
C ASP A 92 4.02 17.12 3.22
N SER A 93 4.39 16.44 2.13
CA SER A 93 5.18 15.20 2.11
C SER A 93 4.53 13.99 2.80
N HIS A 94 3.22 14.05 3.05
CA HIS A 94 2.40 12.96 3.60
C HIS A 94 1.23 12.64 2.65
N GLY A 95 0.70 11.42 2.78
CA GLY A 95 -0.33 10.91 1.89
C GLY A 95 -0.46 9.40 1.98
N SER A 96 -1.40 8.85 1.21
CA SER A 96 -1.59 7.40 1.05
C SER A 96 -1.80 7.06 -0.42
N TYR A 97 -0.89 6.28 -0.99
CA TYR A 97 -0.91 5.91 -2.42
C TYR A 97 -1.07 4.41 -2.57
N GLY A 98 -1.81 4.00 -3.61
CA GLY A 98 -2.00 2.60 -3.95
C GLY A 98 -0.72 1.92 -4.44
N ILE A 99 -0.69 0.59 -4.33
CA ILE A 99 0.36 -0.26 -4.91
C ILE A 99 -0.19 -0.92 -6.18
N ASP A 100 0.65 -1.02 -7.22
CA ASP A 100 0.27 -1.68 -8.46
C ASP A 100 -0.02 -3.18 -8.23
N ASN A 101 -0.97 -3.75 -8.99
CA ASN A 101 -1.38 -5.16 -8.88
C ASN A 101 -2.00 -5.59 -7.54
N CYS A 102 -2.32 -4.65 -6.66
CA CYS A 102 -3.16 -4.90 -5.50
C CYS A 102 -4.09 -3.71 -5.23
N ASP A 103 -5.36 -3.88 -5.58
CA ASP A 103 -6.34 -2.80 -5.57
C ASP A 103 -6.65 -2.25 -4.17
N GLU A 104 -6.44 -3.04 -3.11
CA GLU A 104 -6.70 -2.64 -1.73
C GLU A 104 -5.41 -2.24 -0.98
N CYS A 105 -4.25 -2.52 -1.59
CA CYS A 105 -2.93 -2.25 -1.03
C CYS A 105 -2.55 -0.79 -1.18
N HIS A 106 -1.98 -0.23 -0.12
CA HIS A 106 -1.48 1.13 -0.13
C HIS A 106 -0.32 1.30 0.84
N VAL A 107 0.50 2.31 0.55
CA VAL A 107 1.50 2.83 1.47
C VAL A 107 1.03 4.18 1.98
N THR A 108 1.11 4.38 3.28
CA THR A 108 0.86 5.67 3.93
C THR A 108 2.19 6.24 4.44
N VAL A 109 2.44 7.52 4.17
CA VAL A 109 3.47 8.32 4.84
C VAL A 109 2.75 9.38 5.65
N ASN A 110 3.01 9.48 6.96
CA ASN A 110 2.34 10.45 7.82
C ASN A 110 3.18 10.89 9.02
N TYR A 111 2.80 12.01 9.63
CA TYR A 111 3.39 12.49 10.89
C TYR A 111 2.90 11.64 12.08
N ARG A 112 3.82 11.26 12.96
CA ARG A 112 3.56 10.62 14.27
C ARG A 112 4.33 11.36 15.37
N SER A 113 3.61 11.77 16.43
CA SER A 113 4.16 12.49 17.59
C SER A 113 5.01 11.60 18.49
#